data_AF-Q313R0-F1
#
_entry.id   AF-Q313R0-F1
#
_cell.length_a   1.000
_cell.length_b   1.000
_cell.length_c   1.000
_cell.angle_alpha   90.00
_cell.angle_beta   90.00
_cell.angle_gamma   90.00
#
_symmetry.space_group_name_H-M   'P 1'
#
loop_
_entity.id
_entity.type
_entity.pdbx_description
1 polymer ?
#
loop_
_entity_poly.entity_id
_entity_poly.type
_entity_poly.pdbx_seq_one_letter_code
_entity_poly.pdbx_strand_id
1 'polypeptide(L)'
;MQKYGSWILGMVLSLISGLVLGLTLVWLNVERVDMAYGLKKLQVELDSKQSHASKLEAERDNLLSPYRLRELAEGLGLGPARPGQIRRLEE
;
A
#
# COMPACT_ATOMS: atom_id res chain seq x y z
N MET A 1 25.04 47.36 39.13
CA MET A 1 23.79 47.25 38.31
C MET A 1 23.95 46.37 37.06
N GLN A 2 25.09 46.38 36.36
CA GLN A 2 25.31 45.64 35.10
C GLN A 2 25.15 44.10 35.21
N LYS A 3 25.58 43.48 36.32
CA LYS A 3 25.40 42.03 36.57
C LYS A 3 23.93 41.58 36.63
N TYR A 4 23.06 42.40 37.23
CA TYR A 4 21.63 42.08 37.35
C TYR A 4 20.91 42.19 36.00
N GLY A 5 21.27 43.18 35.17
CA GLY A 5 20.75 43.30 33.80
C GLY A 5 21.11 42.09 32.93
N SER A 6 22.34 41.57 33.05
CA SER A 6 22.76 40.36 32.33
C SER A 6 22.00 39.11 32.74
N TRP A 7 21.67 38.97 34.03
CA TRP A 7 20.88 37.84 34.55
C TRP A 7 19.42 37.90 34.07
N ILE A 8 18.81 39.08 34.12
CA ILE A 8 17.45 39.30 33.64
C ILE A 8 17.37 39.01 32.13
N LEU A 9 18.35 39.46 31.35
CA LEU A 9 18.42 39.16 29.91
C LEU A 9 18.48 37.65 29.65
N GLY A 10 19.31 36.92 30.41
CA GLY A 10 19.41 35.46 30.30
C GLY A 10 18.09 34.75 30.62
N MET A 11 17.38 35.20 31.67
CA MET A 11 16.06 34.67 32.02
C MET A 11 15.02 34.92 30.93
N VAL A 12 14.98 36.14 30.37
CA VAL A 12 14.06 36.48 29.28
C VAL A 12 14.36 35.66 28.04
N LEU A 13 15.64 35.49 27.68
CA LEU A 13 16.04 34.67 26.53
C LEU A 13 15.66 33.20 26.72
N SER A 14 15.85 32.65 27.92
CA SER A 14 15.44 31.29 28.24
C SER A 14 13.92 31.11 28.12
N LEU A 15 13.13 32.10 28.55
CA LEU A 15 11.68 32.06 28.45
C LEU A 15 11.24 32.05 26.98
N ILE A 16 11.81 32.94 26.16
CA ILE A 16 11.53 33.02 24.72
C ILE A 16 11.93 31.71 24.03
N SER A 17 13.11 31.19 24.33
CA SER A 17 13.57 29.91 23.78
C SER A 17 12.62 28.77 24.12
N GLY A 18 12.13 28.72 25.36
CA GLY A 18 11.14 27.72 25.78
C GLY A 18 9.84 27.82 24.98
N LEU A 19 9.34 29.04 24.73
CA LEU A 19 8.14 29.27 23.92
C LEU A 19 8.34 28.85 22.46
N VAL A 20 9.48 29.19 21.85
CA VAL A 20 9.81 28.81 20.47
C VAL A 20 9.89 27.29 20.33
N LEU A 21 10.57 26.62 21.27
CA LEU A 21 10.68 25.16 21.28
C LEU A 21 9.31 24.50 21.47
N GLY A 22 8.49 25.03 22.38
CA GLY A 22 7.13 24.55 22.60
C GLY A 22 6.27 24.66 21.34
N LEU A 23 6.28 25.81 20.68
CA LEU A 23 5.53 26.02 19.43
C LEU A 23 6.04 25.11 18.30
N THR A 24 7.35 24.96 18.18
CA THR A 24 7.98 24.08 17.18
C THR A 24 7.59 22.62 17.41
N LEU A 25 7.53 22.17 18.68
CA LEU A 25 7.10 20.82 19.02
C LEU A 25 5.65 20.57 18.64
N VAL A 26 4.76 21.53 18.88
CA VAL A 26 3.35 21.42 18.46
C VAL A 26 3.26 21.30 16.94
N TRP A 27 4.00 22.14 16.20
CA TRP A 27 4.03 22.08 14.74
C TRP A 27 4.51 20.71 14.23
N LEU A 28 5.63 20.22 14.74
CA LEU A 28 6.17 18.91 14.39
C LEU A 28 5.23 17.77 14.79
N ASN A 29 4.43 17.93 15.85
CA ASN A 29 3.44 16.94 16.24
C ASN A 29 2.29 16.87 15.23
N VAL A 30 1.76 18.01 14.79
CA VAL A 30 0.71 18.08 13.77
C VAL A 30 1.20 17.44 12.47
N GLU A 31 2.38 17.82 11.99
CA GLU A 31 2.98 17.27 10.78
C GLU A 31 3.16 15.74 10.88
N ARG A 32 3.68 15.27 12.03
CA ARG A 32 3.85 13.82 12.28
C ARG A 32 2.51 13.08 12.24
N VAL A 33 1.48 13.65 12.83
CA VAL A 33 0.14 13.06 12.86
C VAL A 33 -0.44 13.01 11.44
N ASP A 34 -0.29 14.07 10.65
CA ASP A 34 -0.73 14.09 9.25
C ASP A 34 -0.02 13.02 8.40
N MET A 35 1.31 12.90 8.54
CA MET A 35 2.06 11.83 7.90
C MET A 35 1.57 10.44 8.30
N ALA A 36 1.23 10.22 9.58
CA ALA A 36 0.70 8.94 10.05
C ALA A 36 -0.67 8.63 9.43
N TYR A 37 -1.54 9.64 9.27
CA TYR A 37 -2.79 9.48 8.53
C TYR A 37 -2.56 9.14 7.05
N GLY A 38 -1.60 9.82 6.41
CA GLY A 38 -1.18 9.51 5.04
C GLY A 38 -0.72 8.05 4.90
N LEU A 39 0.20 7.61 5.75
CA LEU A 39 0.68 6.22 5.78
C LEU A 39 -0.45 5.22 5.98
N LYS A 40 -1.36 5.48 6.92
CA LYS A 40 -2.52 4.61 7.16
C LYS A 40 -3.42 4.51 5.94
N LYS A 41 -3.65 5.62 5.22
CA LYS A 41 -4.44 5.64 4.00
C LYS A 41 -3.77 4.80 2.90
N LEU A 42 -2.46 4.96 2.70
CA LEU A 42 -1.70 4.16 1.74
C LEU A 42 -1.72 2.67 2.08
N GLN A 43 -1.60 2.32 3.37
CA GLN A 43 -1.68 0.92 3.82
C GLN A 43 -3.04 0.31 3.46
N VAL A 44 -4.13 1.02 3.73
CA VAL A 44 -5.48 0.54 3.39
C VAL A 44 -5.64 0.36 1.88
N GLU A 45 -5.13 1.30 1.08
CA GLU A 45 -5.17 1.17 -0.38
C GLU A 45 -4.36 -0.05 -0.85
N LEU A 46 -3.16 -0.24 -0.32
CA LEU A 46 -2.32 -1.39 -0.63
C LEU A 46 -3.01 -2.71 -0.26
N ASP A 47 -3.58 -2.80 0.94
CA ASP A 47 -4.30 -3.98 1.42
C ASP A 47 -5.51 -4.29 0.52
N SER A 48 -6.25 -3.26 0.10
CA SER A 48 -7.38 -3.42 -0.81
C SER A 48 -6.95 -3.97 -2.18
N LYS A 49 -5.88 -3.42 -2.75
CA LYS A 49 -5.32 -3.88 -4.03
C LYS A 49 -4.82 -5.31 -3.93
N GLN A 50 -4.14 -5.66 -2.83
CA GLN A 50 -3.70 -7.01 -2.56
C GLN A 50 -4.88 -7.98 -2.45
N SER A 51 -5.96 -7.59 -1.76
CA SER A 51 -7.18 -8.40 -1.66
C SER A 51 -7.83 -8.64 -3.03
N HIS A 52 -7.89 -7.62 -3.88
CA HIS A 52 -8.41 -7.77 -5.25
C HIS A 52 -7.52 -8.68 -6.10
N ALA A 53 -6.19 -8.52 -6.01
CA ALA A 53 -5.25 -9.38 -6.73
C ALA A 53 -5.41 -10.85 -6.32
N SER A 54 -5.45 -11.15 -5.02
CA SER A 54 -5.63 -12.53 -4.54
C SER A 54 -6.95 -13.16 -4.97
N LYS A 55 -8.03 -12.38 -5.07
CA LYS A 55 -9.32 -12.88 -5.60
C LYS A 55 -9.20 -13.24 -7.08
N LEU A 56 -8.58 -12.37 -7.87
CA LEU A 56 -8.36 -12.61 -9.30
C LEU A 56 -7.46 -13.82 -9.54
N GLU A 57 -6.42 -14.01 -8.72
CA GLU A 57 -5.57 -15.19 -8.77
C GLU A 57 -6.37 -16.48 -8.50
N ALA A 58 -7.21 -16.48 -7.46
CA ALA A 58 -8.08 -17.62 -7.16
C ALA A 58 -9.08 -17.93 -8.30
N GLU A 59 -9.66 -16.91 -8.91
CA GLU A 59 -10.55 -17.08 -10.08
C GLU A 59 -9.79 -17.62 -11.29
N ARG A 60 -8.61 -17.08 -11.58
CA ARG A 60 -7.73 -17.55 -12.65
C ARG A 60 -7.37 -19.03 -12.45
N ASP A 61 -6.99 -19.41 -11.24
CA ASP A 61 -6.63 -20.79 -10.93
C ASP A 61 -7.84 -21.73 -11.01
N ASN A 62 -9.02 -21.27 -10.60
CA ASN A 62 -10.26 -22.00 -10.81
C ASN A 62 -10.58 -22.19 -12.30
N LEU A 63 -10.44 -21.14 -13.13
CA LEU A 63 -10.66 -21.22 -14.58
C LEU A 63 -9.67 -22.17 -15.27
N LEU A 64 -8.43 -22.24 -14.77
CA LEU A 64 -7.39 -23.15 -15.25
C LEU A 64 -7.47 -24.55 -14.62
N SER A 65 -8.43 -24.80 -13.74
CA SER A 65 -8.57 -26.11 -13.12
C SER A 65 -8.90 -27.18 -14.17
N PRO A 66 -8.38 -28.41 -14.04
CA PRO A 66 -8.61 -29.48 -15.02
C PRO A 66 -10.10 -29.77 -15.28
N TYR A 67 -10.93 -29.65 -14.24
CA TYR A 67 -12.38 -29.84 -14.36
C TYR A 67 -13.01 -28.77 -15.26
N ARG A 68 -12.74 -27.48 -15.00
CA ARG A 68 -13.30 -26.37 -15.79
C ARG A 68 -12.79 -26.36 -17.22
N LEU A 69 -11.51 -26.68 -17.42
CA LEU A 69 -10.94 -26.85 -18.76
C LEU A 69 -11.58 -28.02 -19.51
N ARG A 70 -11.90 -29.13 -18.84
CA ARG A 70 -12.55 -30.28 -19.47
C ARG A 70 -14.01 -29.99 -19.82
N GLU A 71 -14.74 -29.32 -18.93
CA GLU A 71 -16.10 -28.83 -19.20
C GLU A 71 -16.12 -27.90 -20.43
N LEU A 72 -15.16 -26.96 -20.52
CA LEU A 72 -15.02 -26.08 -21.68
C LEU A 72 -14.65 -26.85 -22.96
N ALA A 73 -13.73 -27.82 -22.86
CA ALA A 73 -13.34 -28.66 -23.99
C ALA A 73 -14.54 -29.45 -24.53
N GLU A 74 -15.32 -30.09 -23.66
CA GLU A 74 -16.53 -30.81 -24.02
C GLU A 74 -17.56 -29.89 -24.71
N GLY A 75 -17.80 -28.69 -24.17
CA GLY A 75 -18.69 -27.69 -24.78
C GLY A 75 -18.24 -27.19 -26.15
N LEU A 76 -16.94 -27.20 -26.42
CA LEU A 76 -16.35 -26.84 -27.72
C LEU A 76 -16.19 -28.05 -28.67
N GLY A 77 -16.63 -29.25 -28.26
CA GLY A 77 -16.44 -30.48 -29.03
C GLY A 77 -14.98 -30.93 -29.13
N LEU A 78 -14.11 -30.41 -28.26
CA LEU A 78 -12.70 -30.76 -28.15
C LEU A 78 -12.54 -31.99 -27.25
N GLY A 79 -11.62 -32.87 -27.63
CA GLY A 79 -11.33 -34.08 -26.88
C GLY A 79 -9.91 -34.59 -27.15
N PRO A 80 -9.53 -35.72 -26.55
CA PRO A 80 -8.25 -36.35 -26.81
C PRO A 80 -8.08 -36.62 -28.32
N ALA A 81 -6.89 -36.33 -28.85
CA ALA A 81 -6.59 -36.64 -30.24
C ALA A 81 -6.70 -38.16 -30.47
N ARG A 82 -7.34 -38.55 -31.57
CA ARG A 82 -7.42 -39.97 -31.94
C ARG A 82 -6.04 -40.45 -32.43
N PRO A 83 -5.69 -41.73 -32.24
CA PRO A 83 -4.46 -42.30 -32.80
C PRO A 83 -4.38 -42.02 -34.31
N GLY A 84 -3.29 -41.40 -34.77
CA GLY A 84 -3.07 -41.04 -36.17
C GLY A 84 -3.65 -39.69 -36.62
N GLN A 85 -4.27 -38.91 -35.73
CA GLN A 85 -4.78 -37.57 -36.06
C GLN A 85 -3.64 -36.54 -36.11
N ILE A 86 -3.35 -36.00 -37.29
CA ILE A 86 -2.34 -34.96 -37.51
C ILE A 86 -3.04 -33.60 -37.60
N ARG A 87 -2.68 -32.66 -36.71
CA ARG A 87 -3.12 -31.25 -36.80
C ARG A 87 -2.28 -30.54 -37.87
N ARG A 88 -2.92 -30.00 -38.91
CA ARG A 88 -2.28 -29.07 -39.85
C ARG A 88 -2.65 -27.65 -39.44
N LEU A 89 -1.66 -26.79 -39.30
CA LEU A 89 -1.87 -25.35 -39.15
C LEU A 89 -1.81 -24.79 -40.57
N GLU A 90 -2.89 -24.16 -41.01
CA GLU A 90 -2.90 -23.38 -42.25
C GLU A 90 -1.98 -22.16 -42.00
N GLU A 91 -1.01 -21.91 -42.90
CA GLU A 91 -0.13 -20.72 -42.86
C GLU A 91 -0.89 -19.43 -43.20
#